data_AF-T0ZMM3-F1
#
_entry.id   AF-T0ZMM3-F1
#
_cell.length_a   1.000
_cell.length_b   1.000
_cell.length_c   1.000
_cell.angle_alpha   90.00
_cell.angle_beta   90.00
_cell.angle_gamma   90.00
#
_symmetry.space_group_name_H-M   'P 1'
#
loop_
_entity.id
_entity.type
_entity.pdbx_description
1 polymer ?
#
loop_
_entity_poly.entity_id
_entity_poly.type
_entity_poly.pdbx_seq_one_letter_code
_entity_poly.pdbx_strand_id
1 'polypeptide(L)'
;MPGICPAKEHFMGSTVVTARRIGALPTSTGIVYALFETSYESNCHPHRPREEAVAFGTYADVMHWVILACGATCGGMLCGKGGSLTPHGYFGAWMSAFDDARELRDQTLFFRAMLNCGSEREVAVTAMVAGALRKADLMSEADAYERGDEISLKLYQHVGLFRAILGDVSCKTPVLAPCRTGIAPLLGDFDARLNPPCATGTSPIPTVTMYKIDENNHVAFADGIG
;
A
#
# COMPACT_ATOMS: atom_id res chain seq x y z
N MET A 1 38.21 -36.10 -16.89
CA MET A 1 38.03 -34.72 -16.38
C MET A 1 36.55 -34.48 -16.19
N PRO A 2 36.05 -34.33 -14.95
CA PRO A 2 34.64 -34.06 -14.71
C PRO A 2 34.37 -32.58 -15.02
N GLY A 3 33.38 -32.34 -15.87
CA GLY A 3 32.92 -31.00 -16.24
C GLY A 3 32.32 -30.28 -15.04
N ILE A 4 32.83 -29.09 -14.76
CA ILE A 4 32.28 -28.15 -13.80
C ILE A 4 30.92 -27.72 -14.35
N CYS A 5 29.83 -28.16 -13.73
CA CYS A 5 28.52 -27.55 -13.94
C CYS A 5 28.62 -26.07 -13.57
N PRO A 6 28.25 -25.12 -14.46
CA PRO A 6 28.19 -23.73 -14.06
C PRO A 6 27.19 -23.59 -12.90
N ALA A 7 27.63 -22.92 -11.84
CA ALA A 7 26.77 -22.57 -10.72
C ALA A 7 25.50 -21.92 -11.27
N LYS A 8 24.33 -22.43 -10.89
CA LYS A 8 23.07 -21.75 -11.15
C LYS A 8 23.17 -20.38 -10.49
N GLU A 9 23.34 -19.35 -11.30
CA GLU A 9 23.12 -17.97 -10.89
C GLU A 9 21.68 -17.92 -10.35
N HIS A 10 21.54 -17.74 -9.05
CA HIS A 10 20.26 -17.44 -8.44
C HIS A 10 19.85 -16.07 -8.97
N PHE A 11 19.04 -16.03 -10.04
CA PHE A 11 18.44 -14.79 -10.54
C PHE A 11 17.55 -14.22 -9.43
N MET A 12 18.11 -13.33 -8.62
CA MET A 12 17.35 -12.55 -7.65
C MET A 12 16.31 -11.75 -8.42
N GLY A 13 15.04 -11.98 -8.10
CA GLY A 13 13.93 -11.27 -8.72
C GLY A 13 13.88 -9.82 -8.24
N SER A 14 13.45 -8.93 -9.13
CA SER A 14 13.06 -7.56 -8.80
C SER A 14 11.61 -7.35 -9.20
N THR A 15 10.87 -6.63 -8.36
CA THR A 15 9.52 -6.20 -8.68
C THR A 15 9.60 -5.03 -9.67
N VAL A 16 9.07 -5.23 -10.87
CA VAL A 16 9.07 -4.23 -11.94
C VAL A 16 7.73 -3.51 -11.96
N VAL A 17 7.74 -2.22 -11.63
CA VAL A 17 6.57 -1.34 -11.66
C VAL A 17 6.36 -0.77 -13.05
N THR A 18 5.11 -0.79 -13.50
CA THR A 18 4.70 -0.42 -14.86
C THR A 18 3.69 0.71 -14.91
N ALA A 19 2.80 0.83 -13.91
CA ALA A 19 1.82 1.90 -13.83
C ALA A 19 1.41 2.18 -12.38
N ARG A 20 0.85 3.37 -12.15
CA ARG A 20 0.31 3.82 -10.87
C ARG A 20 -1.01 4.54 -11.12
N ARG A 21 -1.99 4.34 -10.26
CA ARG A 21 -3.29 5.02 -10.32
C ARG A 21 -3.79 5.36 -8.93
N ILE A 22 -4.57 6.43 -8.84
CA ILE A 22 -5.16 6.91 -7.58
C ILE A 22 -6.68 6.80 -7.66
N GLY A 23 -7.24 6.02 -6.74
CA GLY A 23 -8.66 6.08 -6.41
C GLY A 23 -8.91 7.02 -5.25
N ALA A 24 -9.93 7.85 -5.34
CA ALA A 24 -10.33 8.80 -4.31
C ALA A 24 -11.80 8.61 -3.94
N LEU A 25 -12.07 8.61 -2.65
CA LEU A 25 -13.39 8.40 -2.06
C LEU A 25 -13.73 9.59 -1.16
N PRO A 26 -14.67 10.45 -1.58
CA PRO A 26 -15.18 11.51 -0.73
C PRO A 26 -15.92 10.93 0.48
N THR A 27 -15.59 11.42 1.67
CA THR A 27 -16.29 11.12 2.93
C THR A 27 -16.71 12.41 3.61
N SER A 28 -17.59 12.33 4.62
CA SER A 28 -17.97 13.49 5.44
C SER A 28 -16.80 14.13 6.18
N THR A 29 -15.68 13.41 6.35
CA THR A 29 -14.48 13.87 7.09
C THR A 29 -13.35 14.34 6.18
N GLY A 30 -13.51 14.26 4.86
CA GLY A 30 -12.45 14.53 3.87
C GLY A 30 -12.35 13.42 2.83
N ILE A 31 -11.24 13.40 2.08
CA ILE A 31 -11.02 12.43 1.00
C ILE A 31 -10.14 11.29 1.49
N VAL A 32 -10.56 10.06 1.19
CA VAL A 32 -9.78 8.84 1.41
C VAL A 32 -9.26 8.36 0.08
N TYR A 33 -7.98 8.01 0.02
CA TYR A 33 -7.28 7.60 -1.18
C TYR A 33 -6.93 6.12 -1.12
N ALA A 34 -6.98 5.45 -2.27
CA ALA A 34 -6.44 4.13 -2.53
C ALA A 34 -5.37 4.24 -3.61
N LEU A 35 -4.15 3.80 -3.30
CA LEU A 35 -3.03 3.78 -4.23
C LEU A 35 -2.99 2.42 -4.90
N PHE A 36 -2.96 2.43 -6.23
CA PHE A 36 -2.84 1.21 -7.03
C PHE A 36 -1.51 1.20 -7.76
N GLU A 37 -0.79 0.10 -7.66
CA GLU A 37 0.46 -0.11 -8.38
C GLU A 37 0.33 -1.34 -9.28
N THR A 38 0.70 -1.19 -10.56
CA THR A 38 0.78 -2.31 -11.50
C THR A 38 2.22 -2.78 -11.59
N SER A 39 2.48 -4.02 -11.20
CA SER A 39 3.84 -4.59 -11.19
C SER A 39 3.86 -6.06 -11.64
N TYR A 40 5.05 -6.56 -11.98
CA TYR A 40 5.31 -7.99 -12.17
C TYR A 40 6.69 -8.33 -11.63
N GLU A 41 6.91 -9.61 -11.36
CA GLU A 41 8.19 -10.09 -10.87
C GLU A 41 9.13 -10.44 -12.04
N SER A 42 10.35 -9.88 -12.05
CA SER A 42 11.26 -9.97 -13.19
C SER A 42 11.76 -11.38 -13.49
N ASN A 43 11.69 -12.29 -12.51
CA ASN A 43 12.09 -13.69 -12.68
C ASN A 43 10.90 -14.62 -13.02
N CYS A 44 9.67 -14.12 -13.04
CA CYS A 44 8.46 -14.90 -13.31
C CYS A 44 8.04 -14.78 -14.77
N HIS A 45 8.10 -15.90 -15.51
CA HIS A 45 7.73 -15.96 -16.93
C HIS A 45 6.52 -16.88 -17.19
N PRO A 46 5.57 -16.48 -18.06
CA PRO A 46 5.50 -15.20 -18.77
C PRO A 46 5.19 -14.03 -17.81
N HIS A 47 5.76 -12.85 -18.08
CA HIS A 47 5.49 -11.65 -17.28
C HIS A 47 4.00 -11.29 -17.41
N ARG A 48 3.30 -11.31 -16.29
CA ARG A 48 1.88 -10.94 -16.19
C ARG A 48 1.76 -9.81 -15.17
N PRO A 49 1.77 -8.54 -15.61
CA PRO A 49 1.52 -7.42 -14.73
C PRO A 49 0.19 -7.60 -14.00
N ARG A 50 0.22 -7.38 -12.69
CA ARG A 50 -0.95 -7.34 -11.82
C ARG A 50 -1.02 -5.99 -11.17
N GLU A 51 -2.22 -5.53 -10.96
CA GLU A 51 -2.47 -4.28 -10.30
C GLU A 51 -3.15 -4.54 -8.98
N GLU A 52 -2.57 -3.97 -7.93
CA GLU A 52 -3.00 -4.21 -6.57
C GLU A 52 -3.06 -2.89 -5.80
N ALA A 53 -3.96 -2.81 -4.83
CA ALA A 53 -3.94 -1.73 -3.85
C ALA A 53 -2.71 -1.88 -2.95
N VAL A 54 -1.94 -0.81 -2.80
CA VAL A 54 -0.69 -0.79 -2.01
C VAL A 54 -0.79 0.08 -0.77
N ALA A 55 -1.66 1.09 -0.78
CA ALA A 55 -1.98 1.93 0.38
C ALA A 55 -3.46 2.36 0.34
N PHE A 56 -4.05 2.58 1.52
CA PHE A 56 -5.41 3.09 1.67
C PHE A 56 -5.51 3.99 2.90
N GLY A 57 -5.99 5.23 2.77
CA GLY A 57 -6.10 6.14 3.91
C GLY A 57 -6.28 7.60 3.51
N THR A 58 -6.09 8.52 4.45
CA THR A 58 -6.01 9.96 4.13
C THR A 58 -4.78 10.26 3.27
N TYR A 59 -4.69 11.47 2.73
CA TYR A 59 -3.51 11.89 1.99
C TYR A 59 -2.22 11.72 2.82
N ALA A 60 -2.24 12.08 4.11
CA ALA A 60 -1.08 11.92 4.99
C ALA A 60 -0.69 10.44 5.15
N ASP A 61 -1.68 9.56 5.37
CA ASP A 61 -1.45 8.11 5.55
C ASP A 61 -0.80 7.51 4.30
N VAL A 62 -1.35 7.80 3.12
CA VAL A 62 -0.84 7.23 1.86
C VAL A 62 0.49 7.84 1.45
N MET A 63 0.74 9.11 1.75
CA MET A 63 2.05 9.75 1.50
C MET A 63 3.13 9.21 2.43
N HIS A 64 2.80 8.92 3.68
CA HIS A 64 3.72 8.24 4.59
C HIS A 64 4.14 6.87 4.03
N TRP A 65 3.17 6.09 3.50
CA TRP A 65 3.48 4.85 2.80
C TRP A 65 4.39 5.07 1.58
N VAL A 66 4.10 6.06 0.73
CA VAL A 66 4.93 6.37 -0.46
C VAL A 66 6.37 6.66 -0.05
N ILE A 67 6.59 7.43 1.01
CA ILE A 67 7.93 7.76 1.52
C ILE A 67 8.65 6.50 2.00
N LEU A 68 7.97 5.62 2.74
CA LEU A 68 8.54 4.33 3.17
C LEU A 68 8.88 3.43 1.97
N ALA A 69 7.98 3.36 0.99
CA ALA A 69 8.15 2.57 -0.23
C ALA A 69 9.30 3.09 -1.12
N CYS A 70 9.61 4.39 -1.09
CA CYS A 70 10.80 4.94 -1.75
C CYS A 70 12.09 4.25 -1.29
N GLY A 71 12.18 3.81 -0.02
CA GLY A 71 13.33 3.08 0.49
C GLY A 71 13.61 1.76 -0.24
N ALA A 72 12.57 1.08 -0.75
CA ALA A 72 12.71 -0.17 -1.50
C ALA A 72 13.41 0.02 -2.85
N THR A 73 13.38 1.24 -3.41
CA THR A 73 14.07 1.58 -4.65
C THR A 73 15.60 1.65 -4.46
N CYS A 74 16.07 2.07 -3.27
CA CYS A 74 17.49 2.12 -2.95
C CYS A 74 18.16 0.74 -2.95
N GLY A 75 17.42 -0.29 -2.57
CA GLY A 75 17.91 -1.67 -2.53
C GLY A 75 17.87 -2.41 -3.88
N GLY A 76 17.37 -1.78 -4.95
CA GLY A 76 17.19 -2.42 -6.26
C GLY A 76 16.10 -3.50 -6.31
N MET A 77 15.34 -3.67 -5.23
CA MET A 77 14.21 -4.61 -5.18
C MET A 77 13.01 -4.11 -5.99
N LEU A 78 12.90 -2.80 -6.15
CA LEU A 78 11.88 -2.13 -6.96
C LEU A 78 12.50 -1.46 -8.17
N CYS A 79 12.10 -1.90 -9.36
CA CYS A 79 12.61 -1.43 -10.65
C CYS A 79 11.48 -0.83 -11.49
N GLY A 80 11.83 0.05 -12.42
CA GLY A 80 10.94 0.49 -13.48
C GLY A 80 11.10 -0.42 -14.71
N LYS A 81 10.18 -0.33 -15.66
CA LYS A 81 10.27 -1.05 -16.95
C LYS A 81 11.60 -0.81 -17.70
N GLY A 82 12.21 0.36 -17.51
CA GLY A 82 13.49 0.76 -18.10
C GLY A 82 14.74 0.43 -17.27
N GLY A 83 14.61 -0.28 -16.15
CA GLY A 83 15.72 -0.60 -15.25
C GLY A 83 15.60 0.08 -13.87
N SER A 84 16.71 0.56 -13.33
CA SER A 84 16.77 1.12 -11.98
C SER A 84 15.77 2.28 -11.80
N LEU A 85 15.05 2.24 -10.69
CA LEU A 85 14.11 3.28 -10.29
C LEU A 85 14.73 4.06 -9.14
N THR A 86 14.77 5.38 -9.23
CA THR A 86 15.28 6.22 -8.14
C THR A 86 14.15 6.57 -7.16
N PRO A 87 14.47 6.84 -5.88
CA PRO A 87 13.48 7.31 -4.91
C PRO A 87 12.71 8.54 -5.42
N HIS A 88 13.43 9.51 -5.99
CA HIS A 88 12.84 10.72 -6.57
C HIS A 88 11.93 10.42 -7.76
N GLY A 89 12.34 9.50 -8.65
CA GLY A 89 11.51 9.07 -9.77
C GLY A 89 10.25 8.33 -9.33
N TYR A 90 10.36 7.48 -8.30
CA TYR A 90 9.23 6.77 -7.70
C TYR A 90 8.22 7.74 -7.08
N PHE A 91 8.71 8.68 -6.26
CA PHE A 91 7.89 9.72 -5.65
C PHE A 91 7.23 10.62 -6.69
N GLY A 92 7.99 11.09 -7.69
CA GLY A 92 7.46 11.93 -8.77
C GLY A 92 6.36 11.25 -9.58
N ALA A 93 6.48 9.93 -9.80
CA ALA A 93 5.44 9.15 -10.47
C ALA A 93 4.15 9.05 -9.64
N TRP A 94 4.24 8.99 -8.30
CA TRP A 94 3.06 9.07 -7.44
C TRP A 94 2.42 10.45 -7.47
N MET A 95 3.23 11.52 -7.43
CA MET A 95 2.69 12.88 -7.54
C MET A 95 1.95 13.11 -8.86
N SER A 96 2.53 12.65 -9.98
CA SER A 96 1.85 12.68 -11.27
C SER A 96 0.56 11.85 -11.30
N ALA A 97 0.49 10.76 -10.52
CA ALA A 97 -0.74 9.97 -10.41
C ALA A 97 -1.81 10.67 -9.55
N PHE A 98 -1.41 11.47 -8.56
CA PHE A 98 -2.32 12.32 -7.79
C PHE A 98 -2.93 13.45 -8.60
N ASP A 99 -2.24 13.93 -9.64
CA ASP A 99 -2.79 14.93 -10.56
C ASP A 99 -3.95 14.39 -11.42
N ASP A 100 -4.04 13.05 -11.58
CA ASP A 100 -5.14 12.32 -12.23
C ASP A 100 -5.88 11.41 -11.23
N ALA A 101 -6.16 11.92 -10.02
CA ALA A 101 -6.97 11.17 -9.07
C ALA A 101 -8.41 11.03 -9.58
N ARG A 102 -8.96 9.81 -9.49
CA ARG A 102 -10.30 9.49 -10.01
C ARG A 102 -11.18 8.92 -8.91
N GLU A 103 -12.49 9.06 -9.06
CA GLU A 103 -13.43 8.50 -8.07
C GLU A 103 -13.24 6.98 -7.97
N LEU A 104 -13.03 6.45 -6.77
CA LEU A 104 -13.02 5.01 -6.53
C LEU A 104 -14.45 4.54 -6.30
N ARG A 105 -15.03 3.82 -7.26
CA ARG A 105 -16.43 3.36 -7.17
C ARG A 105 -16.65 2.39 -6.03
N ASP A 106 -17.87 2.43 -5.48
CA ASP A 106 -18.30 1.48 -4.44
C ASP A 106 -18.20 0.04 -4.96
N GLN A 107 -17.76 -0.83 -4.06
CA GLN A 107 -17.51 -2.23 -4.37
C GLN A 107 -17.63 -3.07 -3.10
N THR A 108 -18.08 -4.30 -3.27
CA THR A 108 -18.06 -5.30 -2.21
C THR A 108 -16.68 -5.92 -2.16
N LEU A 109 -16.06 -5.84 -0.99
CA LEU A 109 -14.75 -6.41 -0.70
C LEU A 109 -14.94 -7.72 0.06
N PHE A 110 -14.09 -8.70 -0.24
CA PHE A 110 -14.13 -10.04 0.35
C PHE A 110 -12.85 -10.28 1.15
N PHE A 111 -13.00 -10.73 2.40
CA PHE A 111 -11.88 -10.90 3.32
C PHE A 111 -11.86 -12.31 3.87
N ARG A 112 -10.65 -12.84 4.02
CA ARG A 112 -10.42 -14.12 4.66
C ARG A 112 -9.15 -14.07 5.51
N ALA A 113 -9.21 -14.58 6.73
CA ALA A 113 -8.02 -14.76 7.55
C ALA A 113 -7.11 -15.84 6.96
N MET A 114 -5.81 -15.60 6.92
CA MET A 114 -4.82 -16.60 6.48
C MET A 114 -4.40 -17.48 7.66
N LEU A 115 -5.34 -18.28 8.16
CA LEU A 115 -5.11 -19.16 9.32
C LEU A 115 -4.03 -20.22 9.06
N ASN A 116 -3.80 -20.59 7.80
CA ASN A 116 -2.81 -21.58 7.40
C ASN A 116 -1.36 -21.07 7.47
N CYS A 117 -1.16 -19.76 7.67
CA CYS A 117 0.17 -19.14 7.59
C CYS A 117 0.93 -19.10 8.92
N GLY A 118 0.34 -19.55 10.04
CA GLY A 118 1.00 -19.92 11.32
C GLY A 118 1.95 -18.91 11.98
N SER A 119 2.21 -17.76 11.37
CA SER A 119 3.17 -16.78 11.86
C SER A 119 2.51 -15.92 12.94
N GLU A 120 3.29 -15.52 13.95
CA GLU A 120 2.84 -14.62 15.01
C GLU A 120 2.24 -13.32 14.44
N ARG A 121 2.77 -12.86 13.30
CA ARG A 121 2.25 -11.70 12.56
C ARG A 121 0.82 -11.94 12.06
N GLU A 122 0.52 -13.08 11.45
CA GLU A 122 -0.82 -13.37 10.93
C GLU A 122 -1.84 -13.54 12.06
N VAL A 123 -1.43 -14.11 13.19
CA VAL A 123 -2.28 -14.17 14.40
C VAL A 123 -2.59 -12.76 14.90
N ALA A 124 -1.57 -11.89 14.99
CA ALA A 124 -1.75 -10.51 15.43
C ALA A 124 -2.62 -9.68 14.48
N VAL A 125 -2.43 -9.83 13.17
CA VAL A 125 -3.30 -9.19 12.15
C VAL A 125 -4.73 -9.71 12.31
N THR A 126 -4.93 -11.03 12.45
CA THR A 126 -6.27 -11.60 12.57
C THR A 126 -7.02 -11.05 13.78
N ALA A 127 -6.36 -11.01 14.94
CA ALA A 127 -6.93 -10.44 16.17
C ALA A 127 -7.23 -8.93 16.03
N MET A 128 -6.37 -8.19 15.33
CA MET A 128 -6.57 -6.76 15.05
C MET A 128 -7.80 -6.53 14.17
N VAL A 129 -7.94 -7.27 13.05
CA VAL A 129 -9.10 -7.16 12.16
C VAL A 129 -10.38 -7.51 12.91
N ALA A 130 -10.39 -8.63 13.66
CA ALA A 130 -11.55 -9.05 14.44
C ALA A 130 -11.92 -8.01 15.51
N GLY A 131 -10.94 -7.43 16.20
CA GLY A 131 -11.15 -6.34 17.14
C GLY A 131 -11.74 -5.08 16.49
N ALA A 132 -11.30 -4.73 15.28
CA ALA A 132 -11.85 -3.62 14.51
C ALA A 132 -13.31 -3.89 14.08
N LEU A 133 -13.62 -5.11 13.63
CA LEU A 133 -14.98 -5.54 13.29
C LEU A 133 -15.92 -5.44 14.50
N ARG A 134 -15.49 -5.92 15.68
CA ARG A 134 -16.27 -5.82 16.92
C ARG A 134 -16.53 -4.36 17.34
N LYS A 135 -15.53 -3.48 17.20
CA LYS A 135 -15.70 -2.03 17.44
C LYS A 135 -16.68 -1.37 16.48
N ALA A 136 -16.85 -1.93 15.28
CA ALA A 136 -17.82 -1.50 14.28
C ALA A 136 -19.20 -2.18 14.43
N ASP A 137 -19.44 -2.89 15.54
CA ASP A 137 -20.68 -3.63 15.84
C ASP A 137 -20.97 -4.80 14.87
N LEU A 138 -19.93 -5.33 14.21
CA LEU A 138 -19.99 -6.46 13.28
C LEU A 138 -19.52 -7.75 13.95
N MET A 139 -20.25 -8.17 15.00
CA MET A 139 -19.85 -9.31 15.84
C MET A 139 -19.89 -10.63 15.07
N SER A 140 -20.89 -10.82 14.20
CA SER A 140 -21.05 -12.06 13.43
C SER A 140 -19.93 -12.22 12.39
N GLU A 141 -19.55 -11.13 11.75
CA GLU A 141 -18.46 -11.05 10.79
C GLU A 141 -17.10 -11.21 11.46
N ALA A 142 -16.92 -10.67 12.68
CA ALA A 142 -15.70 -10.86 13.46
C ALA A 142 -15.47 -12.36 13.76
N ASP A 143 -16.51 -13.05 14.24
CA ASP A 143 -16.42 -14.47 14.56
C ASP A 143 -16.24 -15.33 13.29
N ALA A 144 -16.86 -14.95 12.17
CA ALA A 144 -16.62 -15.59 10.87
C ALA A 144 -15.18 -15.43 10.40
N TYR A 145 -14.63 -14.22 10.52
CA TYR A 145 -13.25 -13.93 10.13
C TYR A 145 -12.23 -14.72 10.97
N GLU A 146 -12.44 -14.83 12.29
CA GLU A 146 -11.58 -15.64 13.18
C GLU A 146 -11.60 -17.14 12.87
N ARG A 147 -12.73 -17.66 12.37
CA ARG A 147 -12.83 -19.05 11.86
C ARG A 147 -12.18 -19.25 10.49
N GLY A 148 -11.79 -18.15 9.81
CA GLY A 148 -11.24 -18.18 8.46
C GLY A 148 -12.31 -18.35 7.39
N ASP A 149 -13.56 -18.06 7.73
CA ASP A 149 -14.66 -17.91 6.78
C ASP A 149 -14.47 -16.61 5.99
N GLU A 150 -15.03 -16.56 4.78
CA GLU A 150 -15.04 -15.34 3.98
C GLU A 150 -16.13 -14.39 4.47
N ILE A 151 -15.77 -13.12 4.68
CA ILE A 151 -16.72 -12.04 4.99
C ILE A 151 -16.79 -11.04 3.84
N SER A 152 -17.96 -10.44 3.64
CA SER A 152 -18.19 -9.44 2.61
C SER A 152 -18.57 -8.10 3.23
N LEU A 153 -17.88 -7.02 2.85
CA LEU A 153 -18.15 -5.67 3.34
C LEU A 153 -18.16 -4.68 2.18
N LYS A 154 -19.07 -3.71 2.20
CA LYS A 154 -19.11 -2.65 1.18
C LYS A 154 -18.13 -1.52 1.51
N LEU A 155 -17.36 -1.11 0.50
CA LEU A 155 -16.34 -0.06 0.61
C LEU A 155 -16.93 1.22 1.22
N TYR A 156 -18.00 1.77 0.63
CA TYR A 156 -18.55 3.07 1.05
C TYR A 156 -19.23 3.03 2.41
N GLN A 157 -19.82 1.89 2.79
CA GLN A 157 -20.50 1.75 4.08
C GLN A 157 -19.50 1.62 5.24
N HIS A 158 -18.34 1.02 4.99
CA HIS A 158 -17.37 0.67 6.02
C HIS A 158 -16.03 1.39 5.87
N VAL A 159 -15.99 2.58 5.27
CA VAL A 159 -14.74 3.34 5.05
C VAL A 159 -13.96 3.56 6.34
N GLY A 160 -14.64 3.89 7.45
CA GLY A 160 -14.00 4.09 8.76
C GLY A 160 -13.32 2.81 9.27
N LEU A 161 -13.97 1.66 9.06
CA LEU A 161 -13.39 0.36 9.36
C LEU A 161 -12.18 0.08 8.46
N PHE A 162 -12.27 0.29 7.14
CA PHE A 162 -11.12 0.07 6.24
C PHE A 162 -9.94 0.97 6.57
N ARG A 163 -10.18 2.22 6.95
CA ARG A 163 -9.10 3.10 7.43
C ARG A 163 -8.43 2.54 8.69
N ALA A 164 -9.20 1.99 9.62
CA ALA A 164 -8.64 1.41 10.85
C ALA A 164 -7.80 0.14 10.59
N ILE A 165 -8.18 -0.67 9.59
CA ILE A 165 -7.51 -1.94 9.32
C ILE A 165 -6.32 -1.77 8.34
N LEU A 166 -6.41 -0.81 7.42
CA LEU A 166 -5.48 -0.63 6.29
C LEU A 166 -4.57 0.61 6.41
N GLY A 167 -5.01 1.64 7.14
CA GLY A 167 -4.43 2.98 7.05
C GLY A 167 -3.26 3.27 7.98
N ASP A 168 -3.02 2.45 9.01
CA ASP A 168 -1.89 2.66 9.93
C ASP A 168 -0.61 2.03 9.39
N VAL A 169 0.08 2.77 8.54
CA VAL A 169 1.40 2.37 8.01
C VAL A 169 2.55 2.65 8.98
N SER A 170 2.27 3.08 10.22
CA SER A 170 3.29 3.06 11.25
C SER A 170 3.64 1.59 11.52
N CYS A 171 4.92 1.24 11.44
CA CYS A 171 5.41 -0.14 11.55
C CYS A 171 5.16 -0.81 12.93
N LYS A 172 4.36 -0.16 13.79
CA LYS A 172 4.14 -0.44 15.20
C LYS A 172 2.87 -1.22 15.46
N THR A 173 1.89 -1.11 14.58
CA THR A 173 0.63 -1.84 14.66
C THR A 173 0.54 -2.83 13.50
N PRO A 174 0.06 -4.06 13.74
CA PRO A 174 -0.23 -4.96 12.63
C PRO A 174 -1.34 -4.34 11.79
N VAL A 175 -1.09 -4.14 10.50
CA VAL A 175 -2.10 -3.75 9.51
C VAL A 175 -2.32 -4.85 8.49
N LEU A 176 -3.55 -4.93 7.98
CA LEU A 176 -3.86 -5.80 6.86
C LEU A 176 -3.34 -5.12 5.59
N ALA A 177 -2.46 -5.80 4.85
CA ALA A 177 -1.95 -5.25 3.60
C ALA A 177 -3.11 -4.99 2.63
N PRO A 178 -3.23 -3.79 2.00
CA PRO A 178 -4.34 -3.47 1.10
C PRO A 178 -4.52 -4.46 -0.06
N CYS A 179 -3.44 -5.08 -0.55
CA CYS A 179 -3.51 -6.12 -1.58
C CYS A 179 -4.33 -7.36 -1.17
N ARG A 180 -4.54 -7.58 0.14
CA ARG A 180 -5.35 -8.69 0.68
C ARG A 180 -6.85 -8.41 0.75
N THR A 181 -7.25 -7.19 0.44
CA THR A 181 -8.65 -6.73 0.61
C THR A 181 -9.48 -6.87 -0.66
N GLY A 182 -8.83 -7.17 -1.80
CA GLY A 182 -9.48 -7.26 -3.09
C GLY A 182 -10.00 -5.92 -3.61
N ILE A 183 -9.57 -4.77 -3.05
CA ILE A 183 -9.89 -3.45 -3.60
C ILE A 183 -9.39 -3.42 -5.04
N ALA A 184 -10.33 -3.38 -5.98
CA ALA A 184 -10.08 -3.27 -7.39
C ALA A 184 -10.03 -1.79 -7.80
N PRO A 185 -9.23 -1.44 -8.81
CA PRO A 185 -9.12 -0.08 -9.36
C PRO A 185 -10.31 0.24 -10.26
N LEU A 186 -11.52 0.19 -9.70
CA LEU A 186 -12.78 0.56 -10.34
C LEU A 186 -12.92 2.08 -10.34
N LEU A 187 -12.08 2.72 -11.14
CA LEU A 187 -11.98 4.17 -11.22
C LEU A 187 -13.09 4.73 -12.13
N GLY A 188 -13.78 5.74 -11.63
CA GLY A 188 -14.76 6.53 -12.34
C GLY A 188 -14.12 7.65 -13.14
N ASP A 189 -14.88 8.72 -13.31
CA ASP A 189 -14.43 9.89 -14.07
C ASP A 189 -13.42 10.71 -13.27
N PHE A 190 -12.63 11.48 -14.01
CA PHE A 190 -11.71 12.44 -13.42
C PHE A 190 -12.50 13.61 -12.82
N ASP A 191 -12.13 14.00 -11.59
CA ASP A 191 -12.66 15.19 -10.92
C ASP A 191 -11.52 15.87 -10.16
N ALA A 192 -11.14 17.07 -10.59
CA ALA A 192 -10.04 17.84 -9.99
C ALA A 192 -10.26 18.15 -8.49
N ARG A 193 -11.49 18.08 -7.98
CA ARG A 193 -11.78 18.24 -6.54
C ARG A 193 -11.30 17.05 -5.70
N LEU A 194 -11.02 15.91 -6.34
CA LEU A 194 -10.49 14.72 -5.71
C LEU A 194 -8.97 14.79 -5.53
N ASN A 195 -8.31 15.65 -6.29
CA ASN A 195 -6.87 15.87 -6.15
C ASN A 195 -6.59 16.45 -4.75
N PRO A 196 -5.45 16.08 -4.14
CA PRO A 196 -5.09 16.60 -2.84
C PRO A 196 -5.04 18.14 -2.89
N PRO A 197 -5.52 18.83 -1.86
CA PRO A 197 -5.54 20.29 -1.86
C PRO A 197 -4.12 20.83 -2.04
N CYS A 198 -3.93 21.69 -3.04
CA CYS A 198 -2.68 22.43 -3.22
C CYS A 198 -2.50 23.31 -1.97
N ALA A 199 -1.47 23.06 -1.17
CA ALA A 199 -1.37 23.59 0.19
C ALA A 199 -1.35 25.13 0.22
N THR A 200 -2.46 25.76 0.61
CA THR A 200 -2.45 27.09 1.21
C THR A 200 -2.24 26.93 2.72
N GLY A 201 -0.98 26.80 3.14
CA GLY A 201 -0.57 26.83 4.55
C GLY A 201 -0.51 25.47 5.26
N THR A 202 0.62 25.22 5.94
CA THR A 202 1.03 24.01 6.69
C THR A 202 0.83 22.70 5.95
N SER A 203 1.89 22.24 5.30
CA SER A 203 1.92 20.99 4.54
C SER A 203 1.54 19.79 5.43
N PRO A 204 0.61 18.91 5.01
CA PRO A 204 0.34 17.64 5.69
C PRO A 204 1.43 16.59 5.42
N ILE A 205 2.48 16.95 4.68
CA ILE A 205 3.66 16.10 4.48
C ILE A 205 4.38 16.03 5.84
N PRO A 206 4.66 14.84 6.37
CA PRO A 206 5.39 14.70 7.62
C PRO A 206 6.72 15.44 7.51
N THR A 207 7.10 16.19 8.54
CA THR A 207 8.39 16.90 8.54
C THR A 207 9.49 15.86 8.45
N VAL A 208 10.26 15.90 7.37
CA VAL A 208 11.44 15.05 7.21
C VAL A 208 12.66 15.83 7.66
N THR A 209 13.24 15.44 8.78
CA THR A 209 14.52 15.98 9.27
C THR A 209 15.66 15.10 8.77
N MET A 210 16.52 15.64 7.92
CA MET A 210 17.68 14.92 7.38
C MET A 210 18.97 15.37 8.07
N TYR A 211 19.70 14.42 8.64
CA TYR A 211 21.03 14.61 9.21
C TYR A 211 22.08 14.00 8.29
N LYS A 212 23.11 14.76 7.99
CA LYS A 212 24.29 14.27 7.27
C LYS A 212 25.17 13.48 8.25
N ILE A 213 25.46 12.22 7.97
CA ILE A 213 26.44 11.43 8.75
C ILE A 213 27.84 11.69 8.22
N ASP A 214 28.02 11.57 6.89
CA ASP A 214 29.29 11.77 6.20
C ASP A 214 29.07 12.29 4.77
N GLU A 215 30.12 12.32 3.94
CA GLU A 215 30.05 12.84 2.56
C GLU A 215 29.04 12.12 1.67
N ASN A 216 28.76 10.84 1.95
CA ASN A 216 27.92 9.97 1.13
C ASN A 216 26.63 9.51 1.84
N ASN A 217 26.57 9.59 3.17
CA ASN A 217 25.48 9.02 3.96
C ASN A 217 24.64 10.09 4.68
N HIS A 218 23.32 9.94 4.58
CA HIS A 218 22.33 10.80 5.23
C HIS A 218 21.29 9.93 5.96
N VAL A 219 20.82 10.37 7.12
CA VAL A 219 19.70 9.78 7.86
C VAL A 219 18.53 10.73 7.81
N ALA A 220 17.37 10.24 7.40
CA ALA A 220 16.13 11.00 7.42
C ALA A 220 15.20 10.46 8.50
N PHE A 221 14.70 11.35 9.36
CA PHE A 221 13.63 11.08 10.30
C PHE A 221 12.37 11.74 9.77
N ALA A 222 11.26 11.01 9.69
CA ALA A 222 9.96 11.60 9.47
C ALA A 222 9.24 11.69 10.83
N ASP A 223 8.66 12.85 11.16
CA ASP A 223 7.85 13.01 12.37
C ASP A 223 6.77 11.90 12.44
N GLY A 224 6.71 11.18 13.56
CA GLY A 224 5.81 10.03 13.77
C GLY A 224 6.49 8.65 13.77
N ILE A 225 7.79 8.57 13.43
CA ILE A 225 8.60 7.35 13.55
C ILE A 225 9.41 7.41 14.86
N GLY A 226 8.75 7.18 15.98
CA GLY A 226 9.42 7.01 17.28
C GLY A 226 8.59 6.11 18.13
#